data_AF-A0A3N6AYK7-F1
#
_entry.id   AF-A0A3N6AYK7-F1
#
_cell.length_a   1.000
_cell.length_b   1.000
_cell.length_c   1.000
_cell.angle_alpha   90.00
_cell.angle_beta   90.00
_cell.angle_gamma   90.00
#
_symmetry.space_group_name_H-M   'P 1'
#
loop_
_entity.id
_entity.type
_entity.pdbx_description
1 polymer ?
#
loop_
_entity_poly.entity_id
_entity_poly.type
_entity_poly.pdbx_seq_one_letter_code
_entity_poly.pdbx_strand_id
1 'polypeptide(L)'
;MAREDKMLQMYSDGKAEALLGEILHKRQEMCKLAEQKGYTHKDTIVCSQELDELLNRYQRCLEQKQEDKRPFFTILPTSLAFSK
;
A
#
# COMPACT_ATOMS: atom_id res chain seq x y z
N MET A 1 11.81 7.84 -28.45
CA MET A 1 10.40 7.59 -28.11
C MET A 1 10.17 6.12 -27.71
N ALA A 2 9.97 5.14 -28.60
CA ALA A 2 9.62 3.75 -28.16
C ALA A 2 10.64 3.00 -27.28
N ARG A 3 11.93 3.38 -27.29
CA ARG A 3 12.97 2.78 -26.41
C ARG A 3 12.97 3.36 -24.99
N GLU A 4 12.55 4.61 -24.84
CA GLU A 4 12.53 5.32 -23.56
C GLU A 4 11.33 4.85 -22.73
N ASP A 5 10.17 4.67 -23.38
CA ASP A 5 8.96 4.13 -22.75
C ASP A 5 9.18 2.72 -22.17
N LYS A 6 9.92 1.87 -22.91
CA LYS A 6 10.27 0.51 -22.46
C LYS A 6 11.23 0.49 -21.26
N MET A 7 12.19 1.41 -21.21
CA MET A 7 13.12 1.57 -20.09
C MET A 7 12.39 2.07 -18.83
N LEU A 8 11.46 3.02 -19.00
CA LEU A 8 10.65 3.55 -17.91
C LEU A 8 9.72 2.49 -17.32
N GLN A 9 9.14 1.64 -18.17
CA GLN A 9 8.28 0.54 -17.75
C GLN A 9 9.03 -0.49 -16.89
N MET A 10 10.22 -0.92 -17.31
CA MET A 10 11.03 -1.90 -16.58
C MET A 10 11.50 -1.37 -15.21
N TYR A 11 11.79 -0.07 -15.12
CA TYR A 11 12.13 0.59 -13.86
C TYR A 11 10.93 0.69 -12.90
N SER A 12 9.72 0.92 -13.45
CA SER A 12 8.46 0.92 -12.69
C SER A 12 8.11 -0.48 -12.15
N ASP A 13 8.38 -1.53 -12.93
CA ASP A 13 8.19 -2.92 -12.51
C ASP A 13 9.11 -3.29 -11.33
N GLY A 14 10.40 -2.97 -11.39
CA GLY A 14 11.34 -3.22 -10.30
C GLY A 14 11.01 -2.46 -9.01
N LYS A 15 10.44 -1.25 -9.12
CA LYS A 15 9.98 -0.48 -7.95
C LYS A 15 8.77 -1.12 -7.26
N ALA A 16 7.82 -1.66 -8.03
CA ALA A 16 6.65 -2.34 -7.49
C ALA A 16 7.04 -3.65 -6.77
N GLU A 17 7.97 -4.41 -7.35
CA GLU A 17 8.49 -5.64 -6.72
C GLU A 17 9.21 -5.36 -5.40
N ALA A 18 10.04 -4.31 -5.34
CA ALA A 18 10.70 -3.90 -4.10
C ALA A 18 9.68 -3.56 -2.99
N LEU A 19 8.65 -2.78 -3.33
CA LEU A 19 7.57 -2.44 -2.41
C LEU A 19 6.80 -3.68 -1.93
N LEU A 20 6.57 -4.67 -2.80
CA LEU A 20 5.93 -5.91 -2.40
C LEU A 20 6.76 -6.69 -1.37
N GLY A 21 8.09 -6.71 -1.53
CA GLY A 21 9.00 -7.28 -0.54
C GLY A 21 8.88 -6.60 0.83
N GLU A 22 8.86 -5.27 0.85
CA GLU A 22 8.69 -4.48 2.08
C GLU A 22 7.33 -4.73 2.75
N ILE A 23 6.23 -4.79 1.97
CA ILE A 23 4.89 -5.11 2.46
C ILE A 23 4.86 -6.48 3.16
N LEU A 24 5.44 -7.50 2.52
CA LEU A 24 5.47 -8.86 3.08
C LEU A 24 6.25 -8.91 4.39
N HIS A 25 7.40 -8.23 4.43
CA HIS A 25 8.21 -8.13 5.64
C HIS A 25 7.45 -7.41 6.77
N LYS A 26 6.87 -6.25 6.47
CA LYS A 26 6.17 -5.43 7.46
C LYS A 26 4.91 -6.08 8.00
N ARG A 27 4.18 -6.81 7.16
CA ARG A 27 3.04 -7.65 7.59
C ARG A 27 3.50 -8.71 8.60
N GLN A 28 4.62 -9.38 8.34
CA GLN A 28 5.13 -10.38 9.26
C GLN A 28 5.57 -9.76 10.61
N GLU A 29 6.18 -8.57 10.57
CA GLU A 29 6.52 -7.81 11.78
C GLU A 29 5.27 -7.44 12.59
N MET A 30 4.22 -6.94 11.93
CA MET A 30 2.94 -6.62 12.58
C MET A 30 2.32 -7.84 13.25
N CYS A 31 2.29 -9.00 12.58
CA CYS A 31 1.78 -10.25 13.15
C CYS A 31 2.56 -10.64 14.41
N LYS A 32 3.89 -10.57 14.38
CA LYS A 32 4.74 -10.86 15.55
C LYS A 32 4.45 -9.90 16.71
N LEU A 33 4.30 -8.59 16.43
CA LEU A 33 3.95 -7.61 17.45
C LEU A 33 2.56 -7.86 18.03
N ALA A 34 1.59 -8.21 17.19
CA ALA A 34 0.24 -8.56 17.62
C ALA A 34 0.23 -9.82 18.51
N GLU A 35 0.98 -10.84 18.14
CA GLU A 35 1.12 -12.07 18.93
C GLU A 35 1.79 -11.82 20.29
N GLN A 36 2.77 -10.92 20.33
CA GLN A 36 3.53 -10.63 21.56
C GLN A 36 2.85 -9.62 22.49
N LYS A 37 2.23 -8.58 21.92
CA LYS A 37 1.76 -7.40 22.67
C LYS A 37 0.26 -7.16 22.52
N GLY A 38 -0.40 -7.83 21.58
CA GLY A 38 -1.80 -7.62 21.22
C GLY A 38 -1.99 -6.63 20.06
N TYR A 39 -3.13 -6.73 19.40
CA TYR A 39 -3.50 -5.90 18.24
C TYR A 39 -3.72 -4.43 18.58
N THR A 40 -4.14 -4.13 19.81
CA THR A 40 -4.41 -2.77 20.28
C THR A 40 -3.20 -2.10 20.91
N HIS A 41 -2.06 -2.81 21.00
CA HIS A 41 -0.84 -2.23 21.52
C HIS A 41 -0.33 -1.14 20.57
N LYS A 42 0.18 -0.04 21.12
CA LYS A 42 0.65 1.12 20.37
C LYS A 42 1.62 0.73 19.24
N ASP A 43 2.60 -0.12 19.54
CA ASP A 43 3.58 -0.58 18.55
C ASP A 43 2.95 -1.37 17.40
N THR A 44 1.92 -2.18 17.68
CA THR A 44 1.20 -2.94 16.66
C THR A 44 0.38 -2.01 15.77
N ILE A 45 -0.23 -0.97 16.36
CA ILE A 45 -0.98 0.07 15.64
C ILE A 45 -0.04 0.91 14.76
N VAL A 46 1.12 1.30 15.26
CA VAL A 46 2.13 2.02 14.45
C VAL A 46 2.61 1.13 13.31
N CYS A 47 2.88 -0.15 13.58
CA CYS A 47 3.28 -1.09 12.53
C CYS A 47 2.18 -1.29 11.46
N SER A 48 0.89 -1.27 11.84
CA SER A 48 -0.20 -1.35 10.86
C SER A 48 -0.30 -0.07 10.01
N GLN A 49 -0.07 1.10 10.59
CA GLN A 49 -0.03 2.37 9.84
C GLN A 49 1.11 2.39 8.82
N GLU A 50 2.30 1.93 9.21
CA GLU A 50 3.44 1.83 8.30
C GLU A 50 3.20 0.82 7.18
N LEU A 51 2.53 -0.31 7.48
CA LEU A 51 2.09 -1.27 6.47
C LEU A 51 1.09 -0.65 5.49
N ASP A 52 0.12 0.12 5.98
CA ASP A 52 -0.86 0.81 5.14
C ASP A 52 -0.19 1.83 4.20
N GLU A 53 0.83 2.55 4.66
CA GLU A 53 1.59 3.45 3.79
C GLU A 53 2.31 2.71 2.65
N LEU A 54 2.88 1.53 2.94
CA LEU A 54 3.53 0.70 1.92
C LEU A 54 2.52 0.19 0.89
N LEU A 55 1.35 -0.26 1.35
CA LEU A 55 0.24 -0.67 0.49
C LEU A 55 -0.23 0.49 -0.41
N ASN A 56 -0.38 1.70 0.14
CA ASN A 56 -0.74 2.89 -0.62
C ASN A 56 0.32 3.25 -1.67
N ARG A 57 1.61 3.14 -1.33
CA ARG A 57 2.71 3.38 -2.29
C ARG A 57 2.73 2.33 -3.41
N TYR A 58 2.51 1.07 -3.07
CA TYR A 58 2.44 -0.02 -4.03
C TYR A 58 1.26 0.17 -4.98
N GLN A 59 0.07 0.46 -4.44
CA GLN A 59 -1.12 0.76 -5.22
C GLN A 59 -0.89 1.91 -6.20
N ARG A 60 -0.27 3.02 -5.77
CA ARG A 60 0.09 4.12 -6.67
C ARG A 60 1.07 3.72 -7.77
N CYS A 61 2.01 2.80 -7.50
CA CYS A 61 2.91 2.28 -8.53
C CYS A 61 2.16 1.40 -9.55
N LEU A 62 1.09 0.71 -9.14
CA LEU A 62 0.21 -0.02 -10.07
C LEU A 62 -0.71 0.92 -10.85
N GLU A 63 -1.24 1.95 -10.22
CA GLU A 63 -2.12 2.96 -10.85
C GLU A 63 -1.36 3.82 -11.87
N GLN A 64 -0.07 4.09 -11.66
CA GLN A 64 0.79 4.68 -12.71
C GLN A 64 0.88 3.83 -13.98
N LYS A 65 0.50 2.54 -13.92
CA LYS A 65 0.37 1.65 -15.10
C LYS A 65 -1.05 1.63 -15.66
N GLN A 66 -2.04 2.15 -14.93
CA GLN A 66 -3.46 2.21 -15.28
C GLN A 66 -4.00 3.62 -14.99
N GLU A 67 -3.66 4.59 -15.85
CA GLU A 67 -4.50 5.79 -15.98
C GLU A 67 -5.94 5.29 -16.21
N ASP A 68 -6.89 5.71 -15.37
CA ASP A 68 -8.31 5.30 -15.29
C ASP A 68 -8.65 3.99 -14.54
N LYS A 69 -8.84 4.07 -13.21
CA LYS A 69 -10.17 3.90 -12.55
C LYS A 69 -10.04 3.75 -11.02
N ARG A 70 -10.36 4.85 -10.35
CA ARG A 70 -10.85 5.02 -8.96
C ARG A 70 -10.13 4.25 -7.83
N PRO A 71 -9.53 4.96 -6.87
CA PRO A 71 -8.82 4.34 -5.75
C PRO A 71 -9.76 3.60 -4.80
N PHE A 72 -9.25 2.53 -4.18
CA PHE A 72 -9.99 1.60 -3.31
C PHE A 72 -10.78 2.28 -2.17
N PHE A 73 -10.36 3.47 -1.70
CA PHE A 73 -11.06 4.19 -0.62
C PHE A 73 -12.47 4.68 -0.99
N THR A 74 -12.86 4.66 -2.28
CA THR A 74 -14.25 4.96 -2.67
C THR A 74 -15.25 3.83 -2.38
N ILE A 75 -14.83 2.72 -1.74
CA ILE A 75 -15.72 1.63 -1.29
C ILE A 75 -16.49 2.01 -0.01
N LEU A 76 -16.10 3.08 0.69
CA LEU A 76 -16.91 3.56 1.80
C LEU A 76 -18.19 4.20 1.27
N PRO A 77 -19.38 3.71 1.65
CA PRO A 77 -20.63 4.29 1.21
C PRO A 77 -20.72 5.74 1.72
N THR A 78 -21.03 6.66 0.81
CA THR A 78 -21.24 8.10 1.09
C THR A 78 -22.30 8.35 2.19
N SER A 79 -23.05 7.33 2.61
CA SER A 79 -23.99 7.37 3.74
C SER A 79 -23.34 7.51 5.13
N LEU A 80 -22.01 7.40 5.24
CA LEU A 80 -21.26 7.70 6.48
C LEU A 80 -20.55 9.07 6.43
N ALA A 81 -20.80 9.90 5.41
CA ALA A 81 -20.48 11.31 5.50
C ALA A 81 -21.33 11.91 6.63
N PHE A 82 -20.71 12.03 7.81
CA PHE A 82 -21.29 12.69 8.97
C PHE A 82 -21.71 14.10 8.55
N SER A 83 -23.01 14.27 8.28
CA SER A 83 -23.62 15.58 8.16
C SER A 83 -23.36 16.31 9.47
N LYS A 84 -22.68 17.45 9.36
CA LYS A 84 -22.55 18.42 10.45
C LYS A 84 -23.86 19.18 10.62
#